data_AF-A0A7L1LPV8-F1
#
_entry.id   AF-A0A7L1LPV8-F1
#
_cell.length_a   1.000
_cell.length_b   1.000
_cell.length_c   1.000
_cell.angle_alpha   90.00
_cell.angle_beta   90.00
_cell.angle_gamma   90.00
#
_symmetry.space_group_name_H-M   'P 1'
#
loop_
_entity.id
_entity.type
_entity.pdbx_description
1 polymer ?
#
loop_
_entity_poly.entity_id
_entity_poly.type
_entity_poly.pdbx_seq_one_letter_code
_entity_poly.pdbx_strand_id
1 'polypeptide(L)'
;LGEGNARADQLVATGIEPPLSPHCRARESHAVFHQNAKGLARSYNIAIEEARAIVKACAICSHHNAGTGLGCGVNPKGLRANEIWQMDVTHVPSLGRLKYLHVTIDTYSHMLWATPQ
;
A
#
# COMPACT_ATOMS: atom_id res chain seq x y z
N LEU A 1 39.10 -29.90 -22.23
CA LEU A 1 38.78 -29.43 -20.85
C LEU A 1 39.10 -30.59 -19.92
N GLY A 2 40.25 -30.50 -19.24
CA GLY A 2 40.87 -31.65 -18.56
C GLY A 2 40.19 -32.03 -17.25
N GLU A 3 40.37 -33.28 -16.85
CA GLU A 3 39.80 -33.92 -15.64
C GLU A 3 39.92 -33.07 -14.35
N GLY A 4 40.93 -32.20 -14.28
CA GLY A 4 41.10 -31.25 -13.19
C GLY A 4 39.92 -30.27 -13.01
N ASN A 5 39.28 -29.83 -14.11
CA ASN A 5 38.09 -28.96 -14.02
C ASN A 5 36.88 -29.74 -13.49
N ALA A 6 36.68 -30.97 -13.92
CA ALA A 6 35.58 -31.80 -13.42
C ALA A 6 35.72 -32.07 -11.91
N ARG A 7 36.95 -32.25 -11.43
CA ARG A 7 37.26 -32.42 -10.00
C ARG A 7 37.10 -31.11 -9.22
N ALA A 8 37.48 -29.97 -9.81
CA ALA A 8 37.25 -28.66 -9.20
C ALA A 8 35.74 -28.36 -9.07
N ASP A 9 34.95 -28.64 -10.10
CA ASP A 9 33.50 -28.46 -10.09
C ASP A 9 32.81 -29.37 -9.05
N GLN A 10 33.27 -30.62 -8.92
CA GLN A 10 32.81 -31.52 -7.85
C GLN A 10 33.15 -31.00 -6.44
N LEU A 11 34.35 -30.45 -6.25
CA LEU A 11 34.78 -29.93 -4.94
C LEU A 11 34.06 -28.62 -4.58
N VAL A 12 33.73 -27.80 -5.57
CA VAL A 12 32.89 -26.60 -5.37
C VAL A 12 31.45 -26.99 -5.03
N ALA A 13 30.92 -28.06 -5.64
CA ALA A 13 29.61 -28.61 -5.27
C ALA A 13 29.56 -29.18 -3.84
N THR A 14 30.71 -29.53 -3.25
CA THR A 14 30.85 -29.96 -1.84
C THR A 14 31.05 -28.80 -0.85
N GLY A 15 31.00 -27.54 -1.30
CA GLY A 15 30.85 -26.39 -0.41
C GLY A 15 29.48 -26.45 0.28
N ILE A 16 29.44 -27.03 1.48
CA ILE A 16 28.24 -27.19 2.30
C ILE A 16 27.84 -25.82 2.85
N GLU A 17 27.21 -24.98 2.03
CA GLU A 17 26.15 -24.14 2.55
C GLU A 17 24.88 -25.00 2.57
N PRO A 18 24.18 -25.12 3.71
CA PRO A 18 22.92 -25.86 3.73
C PRO A 18 22.02 -25.25 2.66
N PRO A 19 21.32 -26.08 1.83
CA PRO A 19 20.46 -25.55 0.79
C PRO A 19 19.49 -24.56 1.45
N LEU A 20 19.67 -23.28 1.13
CA LEU A 20 18.87 -22.20 1.70
C LEU A 20 17.40 -22.56 1.50
N SER A 21 16.61 -22.40 2.56
CA SER A 21 15.18 -22.71 2.50
C SER A 21 14.54 -22.00 1.28
N PRO A 22 13.49 -22.56 0.68
CA PRO A 22 12.82 -21.93 -0.47
C PRO A 22 12.40 -20.47 -0.19
N HIS A 23 12.03 -20.17 1.06
CA HIS A 23 11.76 -18.82 1.54
C HIS A 23 12.98 -17.88 1.46
N CYS A 24 14.15 -18.32 1.94
CA CYS A 24 15.38 -17.52 1.86
C CYS A 24 15.76 -17.21 0.41
N ARG A 25 15.69 -18.21 -0.47
CA ARG A 25 15.96 -18.04 -1.90
C ARG A 25 14.95 -17.10 -2.58
N ALA A 26 13.68 -17.16 -2.19
CA ALA A 26 12.65 -16.25 -2.67
C ALA A 26 12.93 -14.80 -2.23
N ARG A 27 13.40 -14.60 -0.99
CA ARG A 27 13.79 -13.27 -0.48
C ARG A 27 14.97 -12.68 -1.23
N GLU A 28 16.02 -13.46 -1.45
CA GLU A 28 17.21 -13.02 -2.20
C GLU A 28 16.86 -12.69 -3.65
N SER A 29 16.10 -13.55 -4.31
CA SER A 29 15.63 -13.30 -5.68
C SER A 29 14.76 -12.05 -5.78
N HIS A 30 13.85 -11.84 -4.82
CA HIS A 30 13.05 -10.62 -4.76
C HIS A 30 13.91 -9.37 -4.49
N ALA A 31 14.96 -9.46 -3.67
CA ALA A 31 15.86 -8.34 -3.40
C ALA A 31 16.62 -7.88 -4.65
N VAL A 32 16.89 -8.79 -5.59
CA VAL A 32 17.60 -8.49 -6.85
C VAL A 32 16.64 -8.07 -7.95
N PHE A 33 15.52 -8.79 -8.12
CA PHE A 33 14.67 -8.68 -9.31
C PHE A 33 13.30 -8.07 -9.04
N HIS A 34 12.93 -7.81 -7.78
CA HIS A 34 11.63 -7.27 -7.39
C HIS A 34 10.43 -8.04 -7.98
N GLN A 35 10.55 -9.37 -8.07
CA GLN A 35 9.51 -10.25 -8.62
C GLN A 35 8.20 -10.12 -7.83
N ASN A 36 7.05 -10.15 -8.51
CA ASN A 36 5.75 -10.11 -7.84
C ASN A 36 5.49 -11.38 -7.01
N ALA A 37 4.57 -11.29 -6.04
CA ALA A 37 4.28 -12.37 -5.09
C ALA A 37 3.82 -13.68 -5.78
N LYS A 38 3.04 -13.56 -6.87
CA LYS A 38 2.54 -14.74 -7.61
C LYS A 38 3.68 -15.47 -8.33
N GLY A 39 4.67 -14.73 -8.83
CA GLY A 39 5.89 -15.27 -9.41
C GLY A 39 6.72 -16.00 -8.37
N LEU A 40 6.96 -15.39 -7.21
CA LEU A 40 7.73 -16.00 -6.12
C LEU A 40 7.08 -17.30 -5.60
N ALA A 41 5.76 -17.28 -5.38
CA ALA A 41 5.02 -18.47 -4.94
C ALA A 41 5.17 -19.65 -5.89
N ARG A 42 5.16 -19.40 -7.22
CA ARG A 42 5.32 -20.43 -8.24
C ARG A 42 6.77 -20.90 -8.38
N SER A 43 7.73 -19.99 -8.44
CA SER A 43 9.14 -20.30 -8.68
C SER A 43 9.81 -21.02 -7.52
N TYR A 44 9.40 -20.71 -6.28
CA TYR A 44 10.00 -21.26 -5.06
C TYR A 44 9.07 -22.19 -4.29
N ASN A 45 7.87 -22.48 -4.82
CA ASN A 45 6.88 -23.35 -4.18
C ASN A 45 6.58 -22.94 -2.72
N ILE A 46 6.47 -21.64 -2.48
CA ILE A 46 6.12 -21.05 -1.17
C ILE A 46 4.64 -20.64 -1.13
N ALA A 47 4.09 -20.50 0.06
CA ALA A 47 2.71 -20.04 0.22
C ALA A 47 2.54 -18.62 -0.33
N ILE A 48 1.37 -18.32 -0.92
CA ILE A 48 1.12 -17.00 -1.49
C ILE A 48 1.17 -15.88 -0.43
N GLU A 49 0.80 -16.18 0.81
CA GLU A 49 0.88 -15.22 1.92
C GLU A 49 2.33 -14.92 2.32
N GLU A 50 3.19 -15.93 2.29
CA GLU A 50 4.62 -15.78 2.52
C GLU A 50 5.26 -14.95 1.40
N ALA A 51 4.94 -15.23 0.14
CA ALA A 51 5.39 -14.42 -0.98
C ALA A 51 4.88 -12.96 -0.91
N ARG A 52 3.64 -12.73 -0.46
CA ARG A 52 3.10 -11.39 -0.20
C ARG A 52 3.86 -10.70 0.93
N ALA A 53 4.23 -11.40 1.99
CA ALA A 53 5.03 -10.85 3.07
C ALA A 53 6.42 -10.40 2.58
N ILE A 54 7.08 -11.19 1.74
CA ILE A 54 8.36 -10.83 1.11
C ILE A 54 8.24 -9.52 0.32
N VAL A 55 7.23 -9.40 -0.54
CA VAL A 55 6.99 -8.20 -1.35
C VAL A 55 6.62 -6.99 -0.49
N LYS A 56 5.81 -7.18 0.56
CA LYS A 56 5.42 -6.12 1.51
C LYS A 56 6.60 -5.62 2.35
N ALA A 57 7.54 -6.50 2.70
CA ALA A 57 8.73 -6.14 3.47
C ALA A 57 9.79 -5.40 2.64
N CYS A 58 9.71 -5.45 1.30
CA CYS A 58 10.64 -4.74 0.43
C CYS A 58 10.35 -3.24 0.45
N ALA A 59 11.30 -2.42 0.91
CA ALA A 59 11.14 -0.97 0.98
C ALA A 59 10.87 -0.30 -0.39
N ILE A 60 11.36 -0.91 -1.47
CA ILE A 60 11.14 -0.41 -2.84
C ILE A 60 9.72 -0.77 -3.29
N CYS A 61 9.28 -2.00 -3.04
CA CYS A 61 7.99 -2.50 -3.51
C CYS A 61 6.82 -2.14 -2.58
N SER A 62 7.07 -1.84 -1.31
CA SER A 62 6.03 -1.55 -0.31
C SER A 62 5.23 -0.30 -0.69
N HIS A 63 5.88 0.76 -1.17
CA HIS A 63 5.20 1.97 -1.65
C HIS A 63 4.34 1.73 -2.88
N HIS A 64 4.77 0.86 -3.80
CA HIS A 64 4.06 0.58 -5.05
C HIS A 64 2.93 -0.44 -4.87
N ASN A 65 3.04 -1.34 -3.90
CA ASN A 65 2.06 -2.39 -3.60
C ASN A 65 1.21 -2.11 -2.35
N ALA A 66 1.32 -0.91 -1.75
CA ALA A 66 0.47 -0.44 -0.66
C ALA A 66 -0.96 -0.11 -1.12
N GLY A 67 -1.55 -0.96 -1.98
CA GLY A 67 -2.95 -0.88 -2.40
C GLY A 67 -3.95 -1.07 -1.25
N THR A 68 -3.48 -1.35 -0.04
CA THR A 68 -4.24 -1.10 1.20
C THR A 68 -3.67 0.16 1.83
N GLY A 69 -3.96 1.29 1.19
CA GLY A 69 -3.68 2.61 1.72
C GLY A 69 -4.26 2.74 3.12
N LEU A 70 -3.64 3.60 3.92
CA LEU A 70 -4.19 4.18 5.15
C LEU A 70 -5.71 4.12 5.08
N GLY A 71 -6.34 3.32 5.95
CA GLY A 71 -7.77 3.03 5.88
C GLY A 71 -8.54 4.32 5.59
N CYS A 72 -9.50 4.28 4.65
CA CYS A 72 -10.19 5.46 4.19
C CYS A 72 -10.76 6.22 5.39
N GLY A 73 -10.05 7.27 5.83
CA GLY A 73 -10.51 8.12 6.90
C GLY A 73 -11.84 8.71 6.46
N VAL A 74 -12.88 8.53 7.27
CA VAL A 74 -14.16 9.17 7.06
C VAL A 74 -14.24 10.43 7.89
N ASN A 75 -14.91 11.47 7.38
CA ASN A 75 -15.18 12.65 8.17
C ASN A 75 -16.14 12.29 9.32
N PRO A 76 -15.83 12.66 10.58
CA PRO A 76 -16.71 12.41 11.71
C PRO A 76 -18.04 13.16 11.54
N LYS A 77 -19.12 12.58 12.10
CA LYS A 77 -20.46 13.16 12.12
C LYS A 77 -21.02 13.11 13.54
N GLY A 78 -21.91 14.03 13.86
CA GLY A 78 -22.65 14.04 15.12
C GLY A 78 -23.52 12.78 15.27
N LEU A 79 -23.71 12.33 16.50
CA LEU A 79 -24.63 11.28 16.90
C LEU A 79 -26.04 11.82 17.22
N ARG A 80 -26.15 13.13 17.46
CA ARG A 80 -27.41 13.85 17.65
C ARG A 80 -27.37 15.22 16.98
N ALA A 81 -28.55 15.81 16.77
CA ALA A 81 -28.69 17.13 16.20
C ALA A 81 -27.96 18.17 17.08
N ASN A 82 -27.36 19.16 16.42
CA ASN A 82 -26.60 20.25 17.04
C ASN A 82 -25.31 19.80 17.77
N GLU A 83 -24.74 18.64 17.43
CA GLU A 83 -23.50 18.16 18.04
C GLU A 83 -22.25 18.54 17.25
N ILE A 84 -22.25 18.27 15.94
CA ILE A 84 -21.13 18.56 15.04
C ILE A 84 -21.67 19.27 13.81
N TRP A 85 -21.12 20.44 13.55
CA TRP A 85 -21.40 21.24 12.36
C TRP A 85 -20.15 21.34 11.49
N GLN A 86 -20.35 21.31 10.17
CA GLN A 86 -19.32 21.61 9.18
C GLN A 86 -19.64 22.93 8.51
N MET A 87 -18.65 23.79 8.37
CA MET A 87 -18.78 25.09 7.72
C MET A 87 -17.74 25.21 6.62
N ASP A 88 -18.15 25.71 5.46
CA ASP A 88 -17.26 26.08 4.37
C ASP A 88 -17.82 27.30 3.61
N VAL A 89 -17.02 27.90 2.73
CA VAL A 89 -17.43 29.00 1.85
C VAL A 89 -17.36 28.54 0.41
N THR A 90 -18.46 28.67 -0.32
CA THR A 90 -18.52 28.37 -1.76
C THR A 90 -18.74 29.63 -2.58
N HIS A 91 -18.15 29.67 -3.77
CA HIS A 91 -18.25 30.82 -4.67
C HIS A 91 -19.40 30.64 -5.66
N VAL A 92 -20.39 31.53 -5.59
CA VAL A 92 -21.60 31.52 -6.43
C VAL A 92 -21.64 32.82 -7.27
N PRO A 93 -21.10 32.82 -8.51
CA PRO A 93 -20.95 34.04 -9.31
C PRO A 93 -22.25 34.82 -9.56
N SER A 94 -23.39 34.14 -9.60
CA SER A 94 -24.70 34.77 -9.83
C SER A 94 -25.14 35.72 -8.71
N LEU A 95 -24.51 35.66 -7.54
CA LEU A 95 -24.78 36.58 -6.42
C LEU A 95 -23.96 37.89 -6.50
N GLY A 96 -23.16 38.07 -7.55
CA GLY A 96 -22.46 39.34 -7.82
C GLY A 96 -21.42 39.67 -6.75
N ARG A 97 -21.59 40.80 -6.04
CA ARG A 97 -20.69 41.16 -4.92
C ARG A 97 -20.82 40.21 -3.74
N LEU A 98 -22.00 39.58 -3.58
CA LEU A 98 -22.30 38.65 -2.49
C LEU A 98 -21.95 37.19 -2.83
N LYS A 99 -20.98 36.99 -3.74
CA LYS A 99 -20.63 35.70 -4.35
C LYS A 99 -20.00 34.71 -3.37
N TYR A 100 -19.59 35.14 -2.18
CA TYR A 100 -19.01 34.26 -1.18
C TYR A 100 -20.11 33.78 -0.24
N LEU A 101 -20.64 32.59 -0.53
CA LEU A 101 -21.72 32.00 0.25
C LEU A 101 -21.12 31.20 1.41
N HIS A 102 -21.33 31.67 2.64
CA HIS A 102 -20.98 30.93 3.84
C HIS A 102 -22.04 29.86 4.09
N VAL A 103 -21.66 28.59 4.10
CA VAL A 103 -22.57 27.45 4.28
C VAL A 103 -22.16 26.69 5.54
N THR A 104 -23.12 26.45 6.42
CA THR A 104 -22.96 25.62 7.61
C THR A 104 -24.00 24.51 7.57
N ILE A 105 -23.57 23.25 7.78
CA ILE A 105 -24.44 22.08 7.81
C ILE A 105 -24.27 21.32 9.13
N ASP A 106 -25.38 20.99 9.77
CA ASP A 106 -25.39 20.04 10.88
C ASP A 106 -25.18 18.62 10.32
N THR A 107 -24.12 17.95 10.78
CA THR A 107 -23.70 16.66 10.19
C THR A 107 -24.61 15.48 10.51
N TYR A 108 -25.54 15.64 11.47
CA TYR A 108 -26.50 14.62 11.87
C TYR A 108 -27.88 14.82 11.22
N SER A 109 -28.48 15.98 11.42
CA SER A 109 -29.83 16.34 10.94
C SER A 109 -29.85 16.82 9.49
N HIS A 110 -28.68 17.13 8.92
CA HIS A 110 -28.53 17.70 7.58
C HIS A 110 -29.20 19.08 7.42
N MET A 111 -29.49 19.78 8.52
CA MET A 111 -29.96 21.16 8.47
C MET A 111 -28.87 22.06 7.90
N LEU A 112 -29.22 22.85 6.89
CA LEU A 112 -28.31 23.74 6.18
C LEU A 112 -28.66 25.20 6.44
N TRP A 113 -27.65 25.99 6.75
CA TRP A 113 -27.73 27.44 6.86
C TRP A 113 -26.77 28.07 5.86
N ALA A 114 -27.23 29.04 5.08
CA ALA A 114 -26.40 29.73 4.09
C ALA A 114 -26.61 31.24 4.13
N THR A 115 -25.51 31.99 4.23
CA THR A 115 -25.51 33.47 4.27
C THR A 115 -24.63 34.02 3.15
N PRO A 116 -25.17 34.83 2.23
CA PRO A 116 -24.38 35.49 1.20
C PRO A 116 -23.62 36.70 1.80
N GLN A 117 -22.35 36.87 1.43
CA GLN A 117 -21.47 37.97 1.85
C GLN A 117 -20.79 38.66 0.68
#